data_AF-A0A484IAX1-F1
#
_entry.id   AF-A0A484IAX1-F1
#
_cell.length_a   1.000
_cell.length_b   1.000
_cell.length_c   1.000
_cell.angle_alpha   90.00
_cell.angle_beta   90.00
_cell.angle_gamma   90.00
#
_symmetry.space_group_name_H-M   'P 1'
#
loop_
_entity.id
_entity.type
_entity.pdbx_description
1 polymer ?
#
loop_
_entity_poly.entity_id
_entity_poly.type
_entity_poly.pdbx_seq_one_letter_code
_entity_poly.pdbx_strand_id
1 'polypeptide(L)'
;MNSRKSGKQITVILLITMLAISTIQFDVLSESAFGQSNNWYVGKGVQEDTYYTYEIRNADTNQGQPFTMTIYFKEYNATGQYWIAPTYVVDSGKVINGTLYLSDLDLTALGTSPIPREMNEYRGAYATTLGWLTAFVPKPGQSLTSPSWGKIAAIGGSEIRPSGTAKVTTPAGTFDTTIISYKKGATSNIYVNSNLPYPVKAETYADVTTGVAPIQYAYELTDTGTGQPPLPETQIEIPVPPLNLQTPRGTYNIQLLWQPVDIMAGNTTNFGVVFTDEHDNLVQRVTYGYKVMDENRTVIDEATNQRANDGTGQFSYTFETPGLKLLQITLETASGEDLSFFVEGATFNLVVQ
;
A
#
# COMPACT_ATOMS: atom_id res chain seq x y z
N MET A 1 -60.36 8.94 70.07
CA MET A 1 -59.86 7.74 70.79
C MET A 1 -59.32 6.79 69.74
N ASN A 2 -58.01 6.78 69.54
CA ASN A 2 -57.07 5.83 70.18
C ASN A 2 -57.39 4.39 69.74
N SER A 3 -56.52 3.60 69.16
CA SER A 3 -55.05 3.59 69.19
C SER A 3 -54.61 2.49 68.20
N ARG A 4 -53.71 2.75 67.24
CA ARG A 4 -52.24 2.54 67.38
C ARG A 4 -51.94 1.04 67.67
N LYS A 5 -51.17 0.32 66.84
CA LYS A 5 -49.74 0.52 66.55
C LYS A 5 -49.31 -0.53 65.51
N SER A 6 -48.57 -0.15 64.47
CA SER A 6 -47.08 -0.14 64.41
C SER A 6 -46.53 -1.52 64.01
N GLY A 7 -45.67 -1.69 63.01
CA GLY A 7 -44.94 -0.73 62.20
C GLY A 7 -43.54 -1.28 61.89
N LYS A 8 -43.00 -0.84 60.74
CA LYS A 8 -41.56 -0.76 60.36
C LYS A 8 -40.82 -2.12 60.23
N GLN A 9 -39.98 -2.35 59.22
CA GLN A 9 -38.85 -1.51 58.84
C GLN A 9 -38.50 -1.56 57.36
N ILE A 10 -37.98 -0.41 56.92
CA ILE A 10 -37.18 -0.18 55.72
C ILE A 10 -35.82 -0.87 55.91
N THR A 11 -35.33 -1.56 54.87
CA THR A 11 -33.89 -1.70 54.66
C THR A 11 -33.62 -1.57 53.17
N VAL A 12 -32.92 -0.50 52.82
CA VAL A 12 -32.32 -0.21 51.52
C VAL A 12 -30.93 -0.86 51.53
N ILE A 13 -30.63 -1.75 50.58
CA ILE A 13 -29.25 -1.98 50.07
C ILE A 13 -29.33 -2.28 48.56
N LEU A 14 -28.54 -1.51 47.80
CA LEU A 14 -28.24 -1.57 46.37
C LEU A 14 -27.53 -2.87 45.95
N LEU A 15 -27.78 -3.34 44.71
CA LEU A 15 -26.83 -3.90 43.70
C LEU A 15 -27.71 -4.45 42.54
N ILE A 16 -27.80 -3.83 41.35
CA ILE A 16 -26.88 -3.93 40.18
C ILE A 16 -26.54 -5.42 39.93
N THR A 17 -26.93 -6.12 38.85
CA THR A 17 -26.76 -5.81 37.42
C THR A 17 -27.56 -6.79 36.54
N MET A 18 -28.01 -6.28 35.37
CA MET A 18 -28.05 -6.92 34.04
C MET A 18 -28.83 -8.22 33.80
N LEU A 19 -29.99 -8.07 33.14
CA LEU A 19 -30.26 -8.78 31.88
C LEU A 19 -31.36 -8.00 31.13
N ALA A 20 -30.93 -7.05 30.31
CA ALA A 20 -31.79 -6.43 29.31
C ALA A 20 -31.10 -6.59 27.95
N ILE A 21 -31.77 -7.36 27.11
CA ILE A 21 -31.53 -7.61 25.71
C ILE A 21 -31.35 -6.26 25.00
N SER A 22 -30.23 -6.06 24.29
CA SER A 22 -30.14 -5.08 23.22
C SER A 22 -29.59 -5.75 21.97
N THR A 23 -30.50 -6.04 21.07
CA THR A 23 -30.24 -6.18 19.64
C THR A 23 -29.49 -4.93 19.17
N ILE A 24 -28.27 -5.11 18.69
CA ILE A 24 -27.52 -4.04 18.03
C ILE A 24 -28.23 -3.74 16.72
N GLN A 25 -29.07 -2.71 16.72
CA GLN A 25 -29.52 -2.05 15.49
C GLN A 25 -28.37 -1.16 15.03
N PHE A 26 -27.85 -1.44 13.84
CA PHE A 26 -27.07 -0.46 13.09
C PHE A 26 -28.00 0.72 12.80
N ASP A 27 -27.79 1.85 13.47
CA ASP A 27 -28.43 3.10 13.10
C ASP A 27 -27.91 3.50 11.71
N VAL A 28 -28.78 3.29 10.72
CA VAL A 28 -28.67 3.92 9.40
C VAL A 28 -28.75 5.43 9.63
N LEU A 29 -27.63 6.11 9.43
CA LEU A 29 -27.59 7.57 9.39
C LEU A 29 -28.52 8.07 8.28
N SER A 30 -29.70 8.55 8.68
CA SER A 30 -30.53 9.40 7.84
C SER A 30 -29.95 10.81 7.86
N GLU A 31 -29.07 11.11 6.91
CA GLU A 31 -28.79 12.51 6.55
C GLU A 31 -29.85 13.01 5.56
N SER A 32 -30.17 14.28 5.74
CA SER A 32 -31.38 14.96 5.30
C SER A 32 -31.53 15.07 3.77
N ALA A 33 -32.78 15.00 3.33
CA ALA A 33 -33.21 15.26 1.97
C ALA A 33 -33.03 16.74 1.57
N PHE A 34 -31.79 17.14 1.30
CA PHE A 34 -31.42 18.27 0.45
C PHE A 34 -30.49 17.69 -0.62
N GLY A 35 -31.07 17.32 -1.76
CA GLY A 35 -30.43 16.71 -2.94
C GLY A 35 -28.94 16.40 -2.79
N GLN A 36 -28.60 15.25 -2.17
CA GLN A 36 -27.23 14.74 -2.19
C GLN A 36 -26.87 14.58 -3.67
N SER A 37 -26.03 15.47 -4.18
CA SER A 37 -25.46 15.27 -5.50
C SER A 37 -24.80 13.89 -5.50
N ASN A 38 -25.05 13.08 -6.54
CA ASN A 38 -24.36 11.81 -6.76
C ASN A 38 -22.87 12.02 -7.11
N ASN A 39 -22.33 13.20 -6.83
CA ASN A 39 -20.96 13.56 -7.06
C ASN A 39 -20.10 12.96 -5.96
N TRP A 40 -18.96 12.44 -6.37
CA TRP A 40 -17.92 11.97 -5.48
C TRP A 40 -16.58 12.61 -5.86
N TYR A 41 -15.76 12.85 -4.86
CA TYR A 41 -14.37 13.31 -4.97
C TYR A 41 -13.55 12.62 -3.88
N VAL A 42 -12.24 12.53 -4.08
CA VAL A 42 -11.32 12.02 -3.05
C VAL A 42 -11.39 12.93 -1.83
N GLY A 43 -11.76 12.38 -0.68
CA GLY A 43 -12.02 13.11 0.56
C GLY A 43 -13.48 13.44 0.85
N LYS A 44 -14.43 13.02 0.00
CA LYS A 44 -15.84 13.08 0.35
C LYS A 44 -16.12 12.16 1.54
N GLY A 45 -16.73 12.70 2.59
CA GLY A 45 -17.10 11.91 3.77
C GLY A 45 -15.96 11.68 4.76
N VAL A 46 -14.82 12.38 4.64
CA VAL A 46 -13.84 12.41 5.74
C VAL A 46 -14.51 12.94 7.01
N GLN A 47 -14.27 12.25 8.11
CA GLN A 47 -14.69 12.64 9.44
C GLN A 47 -13.48 12.65 10.37
N GLU A 48 -13.51 13.55 11.35
CA GLU A 48 -12.58 13.53 12.46
C GLU A 48 -12.70 12.20 13.23
N ASP A 49 -11.60 11.75 13.83
CA ASP A 49 -11.52 10.52 14.61
C ASP A 49 -11.83 9.25 13.80
N THR A 50 -11.50 9.24 12.50
CA THR A 50 -11.62 8.04 11.64
C THR A 50 -10.28 7.60 11.08
N TYR A 51 -10.10 6.32 10.82
CA TYR A 51 -8.91 5.79 10.14
C TYR A 51 -9.24 4.84 9.00
N TYR A 52 -8.27 4.69 8.10
CA TYR A 52 -8.32 3.77 6.97
C TYR A 52 -6.95 3.12 6.81
N THR A 53 -6.95 1.80 6.71
CA THR A 53 -5.74 1.00 6.50
C THR A 53 -5.84 0.29 5.16
N TYR A 54 -4.79 0.42 4.35
CA TYR A 54 -4.71 -0.18 3.03
C TYR A 54 -3.47 -1.07 2.92
N GLU A 55 -3.63 -2.24 2.31
CA GLU A 55 -2.51 -2.91 1.66
C GLU A 55 -2.35 -2.29 0.26
N ILE A 56 -1.15 -1.81 -0.06
CA ILE A 56 -0.84 -1.09 -1.30
C ILE A 56 0.34 -1.76 -2.00
N ARG A 57 0.20 -1.97 -3.31
CA ARG A 57 1.27 -2.35 -4.23
C ARG A 57 1.40 -1.26 -5.29
N ASN A 58 2.61 -0.80 -5.54
CA ASN A 58 2.88 0.23 -6.55
C ASN A 58 4.20 -0.09 -7.25
N ALA A 59 4.21 -0.18 -8.57
CA ALA A 59 5.39 -0.61 -9.33
C ALA A 59 6.62 0.28 -9.10
N ASP A 60 6.41 1.57 -8.85
CA ASP A 60 7.48 2.55 -8.65
C ASP A 60 7.95 2.64 -7.18
N THR A 61 7.25 1.99 -6.25
CA THR A 61 7.53 2.04 -4.80
C THR A 61 7.81 0.65 -4.27
N ASN A 62 8.83 0.50 -3.42
CA ASN A 62 9.18 -0.79 -2.82
C ASN A 62 9.31 -1.94 -3.85
N GLN A 63 9.69 -1.61 -5.09
CA GLN A 63 9.81 -2.58 -6.19
C GLN A 63 8.54 -3.43 -6.42
N GLY A 64 7.37 -2.83 -6.25
CA GLY A 64 6.07 -3.51 -6.43
C GLY A 64 5.67 -4.45 -5.28
N GLN A 65 6.48 -4.55 -4.22
CA GLN A 65 6.13 -5.31 -3.02
C GLN A 65 5.02 -4.61 -2.23
N PRO A 66 4.11 -5.37 -1.63
CA PRO A 66 3.05 -4.81 -0.81
C PRO A 66 3.62 -4.16 0.45
N PHE A 67 3.00 -3.05 0.85
CA PHE A 67 3.18 -2.45 2.17
C PHE A 67 1.80 -2.05 2.70
N THR A 68 1.68 -1.94 4.02
CA THR A 68 0.46 -1.44 4.64
C THR A 68 0.62 0.04 4.97
N MET A 69 -0.40 0.85 4.72
CA MET A 69 -0.48 2.26 5.12
C MET A 69 -1.75 2.51 5.92
N THR A 70 -1.61 3.03 7.13
CA THR A 70 -2.74 3.46 7.98
C THR A 70 -2.74 4.99 8.06
N ILE A 71 -3.86 5.60 7.68
CA ILE A 71 -4.10 7.05 7.73
C ILE A 71 -5.20 7.31 8.75
N TYR A 72 -4.89 8.05 9.82
CA TYR A 72 -5.85 8.44 10.85
C TYR A 72 -6.15 9.94 10.74
N PHE A 73 -7.40 10.31 10.49
CA PHE A 73 -7.87 11.70 10.44
C PHE A 73 -8.09 12.24 11.85
N LYS A 74 -7.04 12.77 12.46
CA LYS A 74 -7.07 13.22 13.86
C LYS A 74 -7.93 14.45 14.08
N GLU A 75 -7.72 15.50 13.29
CA GLU A 75 -8.39 16.80 13.44
C GLU A 75 -8.29 17.63 12.16
N TYR A 76 -9.20 18.59 11.98
CA TYR A 76 -9.19 19.52 10.85
C TYR A 76 -8.56 20.87 11.21
N ASN A 77 -7.55 21.29 10.44
CA ASN A 77 -6.98 22.63 10.56
C ASN A 77 -7.73 23.61 9.64
N ALA A 78 -8.67 24.37 10.21
CA ALA A 78 -9.47 25.34 9.47
C ALA A 78 -8.66 26.51 8.90
N THR A 79 -7.57 26.93 9.55
CA THR A 79 -6.72 28.03 9.07
C THR A 79 -5.87 27.62 7.89
N GLY A 80 -5.32 26.40 7.93
CA GLY A 80 -4.49 25.84 6.86
C GLY A 80 -5.27 25.14 5.76
N GLN A 81 -6.56 24.86 5.97
CA GLN A 81 -7.43 24.10 5.07
C GLN A 81 -6.86 22.71 4.75
N TYR A 82 -6.50 21.97 5.80
CA TYR A 82 -6.02 20.59 5.69
C TYR A 82 -6.40 19.76 6.90
N TRP A 83 -6.47 18.45 6.72
CA TRP A 83 -6.56 17.47 7.78
C TRP A 83 -5.18 17.15 8.34
N ILE A 84 -5.07 17.11 9.67
CA ILE A 84 -3.90 16.58 10.36
C ILE A 84 -4.09 15.07 10.48
N ALA A 85 -3.30 14.32 9.72
CA ALA A 85 -3.47 12.88 9.61
C ALA A 85 -2.21 12.10 10.03
N PRO A 86 -2.06 11.72 11.32
CA PRO A 86 -1.06 10.74 11.74
C PRO A 86 -1.14 9.50 10.86
N THR A 87 0.00 9.15 10.27
CA THR A 87 0.09 8.08 9.28
C THR A 87 1.28 7.20 9.63
N TYR A 88 1.11 5.89 9.53
CA TYR A 88 2.22 4.97 9.59
C TYR A 88 2.16 3.96 8.46
N VAL A 89 3.34 3.49 8.08
CA VAL A 89 3.57 2.47 7.06
C VAL A 89 4.22 1.28 7.72
N VAL A 90 3.77 0.08 7.36
CA VAL A 90 4.42 -1.18 7.70
C VAL A 90 4.92 -1.81 6.40
N ASP A 91 6.24 -1.92 6.27
CA ASP A 91 6.92 -2.58 5.16
C ASP A 91 7.88 -3.63 5.71
N SER A 92 7.65 -4.90 5.40
CA SER A 92 8.49 -6.01 5.85
C SER A 92 8.72 -5.99 7.38
N GLY A 93 7.67 -5.63 8.14
CA GLY A 93 7.69 -5.49 9.59
C GLY A 93 8.38 -4.23 10.15
N LYS A 94 9.01 -3.40 9.30
CA LYS A 94 9.50 -2.06 9.65
C LYS A 94 8.35 -1.09 9.71
N VAL A 95 8.22 -0.37 10.84
CA VAL A 95 7.21 0.68 11.02
C VAL A 95 7.84 2.05 10.79
N ILE A 96 7.31 2.80 9.82
CA ILE A 96 7.70 4.18 9.51
C ILE A 96 6.51 5.07 9.81
N ASN A 97 6.65 6.03 10.72
CA ASN A 97 5.55 6.92 11.11
C ASN A 97 5.85 8.39 10.79
N GLY A 98 4.79 9.16 10.62
CA GLY A 98 4.83 10.59 10.39
C GLY A 98 3.42 11.17 10.46
N THR A 99 3.27 12.45 10.15
CA THR A 99 1.94 13.06 10.01
C THR A 99 1.81 13.68 8.63
N LEU A 100 0.83 13.21 7.87
CA LEU A 100 0.46 13.82 6.60
C LEU A 100 -0.49 14.99 6.88
N TYR A 101 -0.21 16.14 6.28
CA TYR A 101 -1.18 17.21 6.13
C TYR A 101 -1.89 16.99 4.81
N LEU A 102 -3.17 16.62 4.85
CA LEU A 102 -3.96 16.27 3.66
C LEU A 102 -4.89 17.44 3.30
N SER A 103 -4.74 18.03 2.12
CA SER A 103 -5.54 19.18 1.68
C SER A 103 -7.05 18.90 1.79
N ASP A 104 -7.84 19.88 2.24
CA ASP A 104 -9.31 19.79 2.29
C ASP A 104 -9.98 19.77 0.90
N LEU A 105 -9.21 20.07 -0.15
CA LEU A 105 -9.65 20.11 -1.53
C LEU A 105 -9.81 18.70 -2.08
N ASP A 106 -8.81 17.85 -1.86
CA ASP A 106 -8.68 16.56 -2.56
C ASP A 106 -7.81 15.53 -1.82
N LEU A 107 -7.47 15.79 -0.55
CA LEU A 107 -6.55 14.97 0.26
C LEU A 107 -5.14 14.82 -0.30
N THR A 108 -4.67 15.73 -1.16
CA THR A 108 -3.26 15.78 -1.53
C THR A 108 -2.37 15.95 -0.29
N ALA A 109 -1.35 15.10 -0.14
CA ALA A 109 -0.37 15.21 0.93
C ALA A 109 0.55 16.41 0.69
N LEU A 110 0.45 17.42 1.55
CA LEU A 110 1.18 18.68 1.41
C LEU A 110 2.68 18.49 1.65
N GLY A 111 3.51 19.25 0.93
CA GLY A 111 4.97 19.22 1.08
C GLY A 111 5.47 19.65 2.46
N THR A 112 4.64 20.35 3.23
CA THR A 112 4.89 20.78 4.62
C THR A 112 4.56 19.70 5.67
N SER A 113 4.14 18.51 5.24
CA SER A 113 3.86 17.37 6.13
C SER A 113 5.10 16.99 6.94
N PRO A 114 5.04 16.93 8.28
CA PRO A 114 6.16 16.51 9.12
C PRO A 114 6.30 14.98 9.07
N ILE A 115 7.13 14.51 8.13
CA ILE A 115 7.43 13.09 7.94
C ILE A 115 8.96 12.87 7.91
N PRO A 116 9.45 11.71 8.37
CA PRO A 116 10.86 11.35 8.26
C PRO A 116 11.23 11.09 6.79
N ARG A 117 12.54 11.10 6.48
CA ARG A 117 13.04 11.01 5.10
C ARG A 117 12.64 9.71 4.43
N GLU A 118 12.71 8.59 5.15
CA GLU A 118 12.32 7.27 4.67
C GLU A 118 10.84 7.16 4.29
N MET A 119 9.97 8.05 4.78
CA MET A 119 8.54 8.04 4.44
C MET A 119 8.25 8.68 3.07
N ASN A 120 9.22 9.35 2.44
CA ASN A 120 8.98 10.10 1.20
C ASN A 120 8.54 9.21 0.03
N GLU A 121 9.09 7.99 -0.09
CA GLU A 121 8.69 7.05 -1.15
C GLU A 121 7.23 6.63 -0.99
N TYR A 122 6.80 6.36 0.25
CA TYR A 122 5.43 6.00 0.58
C TYR A 122 4.44 7.16 0.42
N ARG A 123 4.86 8.41 0.72
CA ARG A 123 4.07 9.59 0.36
C ARG A 123 3.90 9.69 -1.16
N GLY A 124 4.94 9.36 -1.92
CA GLY A 124 4.86 9.26 -3.39
C GLY A 124 3.85 8.21 -3.83
N ALA A 125 3.90 7.01 -3.24
CA ALA A 125 2.94 5.94 -3.50
C ALA A 125 1.51 6.35 -3.16
N TYR A 126 1.28 7.02 -2.03
CA TYR A 126 -0.03 7.57 -1.70
C TYR A 126 -0.58 8.46 -2.82
N ALA A 127 0.25 9.39 -3.32
CA ALA A 127 -0.15 10.32 -4.37
C ALA A 127 -0.47 9.61 -5.70
N THR A 128 0.27 8.56 -6.06
CA THR A 128 0.09 7.80 -7.31
C THR A 128 -0.91 6.66 -7.19
N THR A 129 -1.48 6.41 -6.01
CA THR A 129 -2.48 5.34 -5.76
C THR A 129 -3.79 5.92 -5.21
N LEU A 130 -3.93 6.07 -3.89
CA LEU A 130 -5.13 6.58 -3.24
C LEU A 130 -5.48 8.00 -3.68
N GLY A 131 -4.47 8.83 -3.92
CA GLY A 131 -4.59 10.19 -4.41
C GLY A 131 -4.71 10.32 -5.93
N TRP A 132 -4.57 9.26 -6.72
CA TRP A 132 -4.48 9.39 -8.18
C TRP A 132 -5.74 9.97 -8.83
N LEU A 133 -6.92 9.62 -8.28
CA LEU A 133 -8.21 10.09 -8.80
C LEU A 133 -8.43 11.60 -8.64
N THR A 134 -7.66 12.30 -7.80
CA THR A 134 -7.80 13.76 -7.59
C THR A 134 -7.67 14.55 -8.88
N ALA A 135 -6.86 14.06 -9.83
CA ALA A 135 -6.66 14.66 -11.15
C ALA A 135 -7.94 14.64 -12.02
N PHE A 136 -8.91 13.79 -11.71
CA PHE A 136 -10.14 13.61 -12.49
C PHE A 136 -11.39 14.06 -11.74
N VAL A 137 -11.38 14.01 -10.41
CA VAL A 137 -12.55 14.36 -9.58
C VAL A 137 -12.25 15.50 -8.61
N PRO A 138 -11.85 16.69 -9.08
CA PRO A 138 -11.62 17.84 -8.20
C PRO A 138 -12.93 18.25 -7.53
N LYS A 139 -12.86 18.79 -6.31
CA LYS A 139 -14.02 19.35 -5.59
C LYS A 139 -14.76 20.35 -6.49
N PRO A 140 -16.10 20.27 -6.63
CA PRO A 140 -17.07 19.53 -5.81
C PRO A 140 -17.29 18.05 -6.19
N GLY A 141 -16.46 17.47 -7.06
CA GLY A 141 -16.52 16.09 -7.50
C GLY A 141 -17.30 15.87 -8.80
N GLN A 142 -17.30 14.62 -9.28
CA GLN A 142 -18.03 14.22 -10.48
C GLN A 142 -19.07 13.15 -10.17
N SER A 143 -20.16 13.14 -10.95
CA SER A 143 -21.23 12.16 -10.80
C SER A 143 -20.71 10.74 -11.04
N LEU A 144 -21.06 9.82 -10.13
CA LEU A 144 -20.84 8.37 -10.29
C LEU A 144 -21.68 7.73 -11.40
N THR A 145 -22.50 8.51 -12.10
CA THR A 145 -23.23 8.10 -13.31
C THR A 145 -22.85 8.92 -14.54
N SER A 146 -21.79 9.75 -14.45
CA SER A 146 -21.32 10.53 -15.60
C SER A 146 -20.89 9.61 -16.74
N PRO A 147 -21.19 9.94 -18.01
CA PRO A 147 -20.70 9.16 -19.15
C PRO A 147 -19.18 9.19 -19.31
N SER A 148 -18.51 10.19 -18.71
CA SER A 148 -17.06 10.39 -18.75
C SER A 148 -16.57 11.29 -17.62
N TRP A 149 -15.38 11.01 -17.11
CA TRP A 149 -14.61 11.87 -16.20
C TRP A 149 -13.38 12.50 -16.85
N GLY A 150 -12.98 12.06 -18.05
CA GLY A 150 -11.86 12.64 -18.79
C GLY A 150 -11.18 11.66 -19.76
N LYS A 151 -10.27 12.18 -20.59
CA LYS A 151 -9.57 11.42 -21.65
C LYS A 151 -8.10 11.09 -21.34
N ILE A 152 -7.51 11.74 -20.36
CA ILE A 152 -6.04 11.72 -20.16
C ILE A 152 -5.56 10.66 -19.18
N ALA A 153 -6.47 9.87 -18.58
CA ALA A 153 -6.12 8.73 -17.74
C ALA A 153 -5.30 7.67 -18.49
N ALA A 154 -5.52 7.55 -19.81
CA ALA A 154 -4.76 6.71 -20.70
C ALA A 154 -4.64 7.41 -22.06
N ILE A 155 -3.52 8.09 -22.32
CA ILE A 155 -3.33 8.81 -23.59
C ILE A 155 -3.36 7.80 -24.74
N GLY A 156 -4.33 7.93 -25.65
CA GLY A 156 -4.57 6.99 -26.75
C GLY A 156 -5.39 5.75 -26.35
N GLY A 157 -5.86 5.67 -25.11
CA GLY A 157 -6.77 4.65 -24.59
C GLY A 157 -8.22 5.12 -24.50
N SER A 158 -9.03 4.42 -23.70
CA SER A 158 -10.41 4.83 -23.41
C SER A 158 -10.45 6.00 -22.43
N GLU A 159 -11.57 6.72 -22.43
CA GLU A 159 -11.90 7.66 -21.37
C GLU A 159 -12.00 6.95 -20.01
N ILE A 160 -11.68 7.66 -18.93
CA ILE A 160 -11.99 7.23 -17.57
C ILE A 160 -13.44 7.58 -17.26
N ARG A 161 -14.19 6.62 -16.73
CA ARG A 161 -15.61 6.80 -16.44
C ARG A 161 -16.14 5.75 -15.45
N PRO A 162 -17.27 6.05 -14.78
CA PRO A 162 -18.14 5.02 -14.24
C PRO A 162 -18.54 3.99 -15.30
N SER A 163 -18.37 2.71 -15.00
CA SER A 163 -18.60 1.60 -15.94
C SER A 163 -19.64 0.59 -15.45
N GLY A 164 -20.04 0.67 -14.17
CA GLY A 164 -21.04 -0.21 -13.57
C GLY A 164 -21.03 -0.14 -12.05
N THR A 165 -21.74 -1.06 -11.41
CA THR A 165 -21.74 -1.23 -9.96
C THR A 165 -21.28 -2.64 -9.59
N ALA A 166 -20.63 -2.75 -8.43
CA ALA A 166 -20.19 -4.03 -7.88
C ALA A 166 -20.31 -4.03 -6.36
N LYS A 167 -20.65 -5.18 -5.79
CA LYS A 167 -20.48 -5.43 -4.36
C LYS A 167 -19.08 -6.02 -4.15
N VAL A 168 -18.21 -5.27 -3.50
CA VAL A 168 -16.81 -5.63 -3.28
C VAL A 168 -16.60 -6.01 -1.82
N THR A 169 -16.02 -7.18 -1.59
CA THR A 169 -15.61 -7.62 -0.25
C THR A 169 -14.10 -7.46 -0.12
N THR A 170 -13.68 -6.83 0.98
CA THR A 170 -12.29 -6.65 1.41
C THR A 170 -12.19 -7.12 2.87
N PRO A 171 -10.98 -7.18 3.47
CA PRO A 171 -10.86 -7.51 4.90
C PRO A 171 -11.61 -6.52 5.82
N ALA A 172 -11.77 -5.26 5.41
CA ALA A 172 -12.51 -4.24 6.15
C ALA A 172 -14.05 -4.39 6.08
N GLY A 173 -14.58 -5.26 5.20
CA GLY A 173 -16.02 -5.49 5.08
C GLY A 173 -16.50 -5.65 3.64
N THR A 174 -17.79 -5.41 3.43
CA THR A 174 -18.42 -5.50 2.10
C THR A 174 -19.10 -4.20 1.74
N PHE A 175 -18.80 -3.68 0.56
CA PHE A 175 -19.19 -2.35 0.12
C PHE A 175 -19.96 -2.40 -1.20
N ASP A 176 -21.04 -1.64 -1.29
CA ASP A 176 -21.66 -1.31 -2.56
C ASP A 176 -20.82 -0.22 -3.24
N THR A 177 -20.34 -0.49 -4.45
CA THR A 177 -19.38 0.37 -5.15
C THR A 177 -19.82 0.68 -6.57
N THR A 178 -19.36 1.82 -7.07
CA THR A 178 -19.32 2.13 -8.49
C THR A 178 -17.93 1.77 -9.01
N ILE A 179 -17.89 1.05 -10.13
CA ILE A 179 -16.64 0.71 -10.81
C ILE A 179 -16.26 1.91 -11.69
N ILE A 180 -15.06 2.44 -11.47
CA ILE A 180 -14.44 3.44 -12.33
C ILE A 180 -13.40 2.73 -13.18
N SER A 181 -13.56 2.77 -14.51
CA SER A 181 -12.71 2.02 -15.43
C SER A 181 -12.12 2.90 -16.52
N TYR A 182 -10.93 2.52 -16.97
CA TYR A 182 -10.28 3.00 -18.18
C TYR A 182 -9.42 1.87 -18.76
N LYS A 183 -9.08 1.94 -20.05
CA LYS A 183 -8.37 0.86 -20.74
C LYS A 183 -7.28 1.39 -21.68
N LYS A 184 -6.09 0.81 -21.55
CA LYS A 184 -5.01 0.88 -22.54
C LYS A 184 -4.11 -0.34 -22.36
N GLY A 185 -4.10 -1.22 -23.36
CA GLY A 185 -3.63 -2.60 -23.18
C GLY A 185 -4.64 -3.40 -22.34
N ALA A 186 -4.51 -3.31 -21.01
CA ALA A 186 -5.42 -3.92 -20.04
C ALA A 186 -6.48 -2.93 -19.50
N THR A 187 -7.53 -3.46 -18.89
CA THR A 187 -8.59 -2.65 -18.26
C THR A 187 -8.28 -2.45 -16.79
N SER A 188 -8.06 -1.20 -16.40
CA SER A 188 -7.89 -0.77 -15.01
C SER A 188 -9.26 -0.54 -14.37
N ASN A 189 -9.40 -0.96 -13.10
CA ASN A 189 -10.63 -0.79 -12.33
C ASN A 189 -10.33 -0.23 -10.94
N ILE A 190 -11.11 0.78 -10.54
CA ILE A 190 -11.07 1.41 -9.21
C ILE A 190 -12.49 1.37 -8.64
N TYR A 191 -12.66 0.85 -7.43
CA TYR A 191 -13.96 0.61 -6.81
C TYR A 191 -14.28 1.68 -5.77
N VAL A 192 -15.21 2.56 -6.10
CA VAL A 192 -15.56 3.73 -5.28
C VAL A 192 -16.84 3.46 -4.50
N ASN A 193 -16.77 3.55 -3.18
CA ASN A 193 -17.97 3.68 -2.34
C ASN A 193 -18.30 5.18 -2.17
N SER A 194 -19.57 5.55 -2.32
CA SER A 194 -20.00 6.95 -2.34
C SER A 194 -19.82 7.70 -1.01
N ASN A 195 -19.65 6.96 0.09
CA ASN A 195 -19.62 7.47 1.46
C ASN A 195 -18.23 7.42 2.09
N LEU A 196 -17.26 6.80 1.41
CA LEU A 196 -15.89 6.72 1.90
C LEU A 196 -15.00 7.77 1.21
N PRO A 197 -13.99 8.30 1.92
CA PRO A 197 -13.11 9.32 1.38
C PRO A 197 -12.14 8.80 0.33
N TYR A 198 -11.90 7.50 0.32
CA TYR A 198 -11.01 6.82 -0.62
C TYR A 198 -11.75 5.66 -1.30
N PRO A 199 -11.32 5.23 -2.49
CA PRO A 199 -11.79 3.99 -3.09
C PRO A 199 -11.40 2.78 -2.23
N VAL A 200 -12.23 1.74 -2.20
CA VAL A 200 -12.02 0.58 -1.32
C VAL A 200 -11.06 -0.45 -1.90
N LYS A 201 -10.89 -0.44 -3.23
CA LYS A 201 -10.05 -1.40 -3.95
C LYS A 201 -9.67 -0.82 -5.31
N ALA A 202 -8.50 -1.18 -5.81
CA ALA A 202 -8.13 -0.93 -7.19
C ALA A 202 -7.16 -1.97 -7.73
N GLU A 203 -7.20 -2.18 -9.03
CA GLU A 203 -6.18 -2.85 -9.81
C GLU A 203 -6.01 -2.10 -11.13
N THR A 204 -4.82 -1.57 -11.34
CA THR A 204 -4.52 -0.72 -12.49
C THR A 204 -3.24 -1.16 -13.17
N TYR A 205 -3.16 -0.90 -14.46
CA TYR A 205 -2.14 -1.44 -15.34
C TYR A 205 -1.30 -0.33 -15.97
N ALA A 206 -0.04 -0.65 -16.23
CA ALA A 206 0.86 0.26 -16.94
C ALA A 206 0.42 0.41 -18.41
N ASP A 207 0.65 1.60 -18.95
CA ASP A 207 0.34 1.91 -20.35
C ASP A 207 1.33 1.18 -21.28
N VAL A 208 0.90 0.07 -21.89
CA VAL A 208 1.69 -0.67 -22.89
C VAL A 208 1.00 -0.66 -24.25
N THR A 209 1.81 -0.69 -25.32
CA THR A 209 1.33 -0.81 -26.72
C THR A 209 1.47 -2.23 -27.27
N THR A 210 2.26 -3.08 -26.61
CA THR A 210 2.51 -4.50 -26.93
C THR A 210 2.80 -5.28 -25.65
N GLY A 211 2.57 -6.60 -25.65
CA GLY A 211 2.82 -7.46 -24.49
C GLY A 211 1.69 -7.45 -23.45
N VAL A 212 1.95 -8.08 -22.30
CA VAL A 212 1.04 -8.09 -21.15
C VAL A 212 1.32 -6.85 -20.31
N ALA A 213 0.28 -6.05 -20.04
CA ALA A 213 0.43 -4.86 -19.20
C ALA A 213 0.70 -5.31 -17.75
N PRO A 214 1.83 -4.93 -17.13
CA PRO A 214 2.05 -5.21 -15.71
C PRO A 214 1.12 -4.36 -14.85
N ILE A 215 0.88 -4.79 -13.61
CA ILE A 215 0.16 -3.99 -12.62
C ILE A 215 1.00 -2.75 -12.31
N GLN A 216 0.46 -1.55 -12.56
CA GLN A 216 1.08 -0.30 -12.15
C GLN A 216 0.88 -0.06 -10.66
N TYR A 217 -0.36 -0.23 -10.20
CA TYR A 217 -0.67 -0.25 -8.78
C TYR A 217 -1.96 -1.02 -8.49
N ALA A 218 -2.02 -1.57 -7.28
CA ALA A 218 -3.20 -2.18 -6.72
C ALA A 218 -3.29 -1.82 -5.23
N TYR A 219 -4.49 -1.75 -4.70
CA TYR A 219 -4.69 -1.60 -3.26
C TYR A 219 -6.02 -2.20 -2.82
N GLU A 220 -6.12 -2.51 -1.54
CA GLU A 220 -7.34 -3.00 -0.90
C GLU A 220 -7.45 -2.43 0.51
N LEU A 221 -8.65 -1.95 0.87
CA LEU A 221 -8.96 -1.48 2.21
C LEU A 221 -9.01 -2.68 3.17
N THR A 222 -8.06 -2.76 4.09
CA THR A 222 -7.92 -3.89 5.02
C THR A 222 -8.55 -3.62 6.38
N ASP A 223 -8.61 -2.37 6.82
CA ASP A 223 -9.29 -2.00 8.07
C ASP A 223 -9.80 -0.55 8.05
N THR A 224 -10.84 -0.26 8.83
CA THR A 224 -11.36 1.10 9.02
C THR A 224 -12.20 1.19 10.29
N GLY A 225 -12.19 2.34 10.94
CA GLY A 225 -12.99 2.56 12.14
C GLY A 225 -12.77 3.94 12.73
N THR A 226 -13.12 4.07 14.00
CA THR A 226 -12.92 5.28 14.80
C THR A 226 -11.85 5.10 15.85
N GLY A 227 -11.27 6.19 16.35
CA GLY A 227 -10.17 6.15 17.30
C GLY A 227 -8.82 6.01 16.60
N GLN A 228 -7.77 6.57 17.21
CA GLN A 228 -6.42 6.42 16.70
C GLN A 228 -5.96 4.95 16.82
N PRO A 229 -5.62 4.28 15.71
CA PRO A 229 -5.07 2.93 15.77
C PRO A 229 -3.75 2.93 16.56
N PRO A 230 -3.49 1.91 17.38
CA PRO A 230 -2.21 1.78 18.06
C PRO A 230 -1.09 1.69 17.02
N LEU A 231 0.02 2.38 17.28
CA LEU A 231 1.21 2.23 16.45
C LEU A 231 1.78 0.82 16.70
N PRO A 232 1.92 -0.02 15.66
CA PRO A 232 2.54 -1.33 15.83
C PRO A 232 4.00 -1.19 16.26
N GLU A 233 4.49 -2.17 17.01
CA GLU A 233 5.93 -2.29 17.29
C GLU A 233 6.65 -2.79 16.04
N THR A 234 7.83 -2.24 15.75
CA THR A 234 8.69 -2.75 14.67
C THR A 234 9.11 -4.17 14.98
N GLN A 235 8.76 -5.09 14.08
CA GLN A 235 9.15 -6.50 14.13
C GLN A 235 9.82 -6.82 12.80
N ILE A 236 11.13 -6.62 12.70
CA ILE A 236 11.85 -6.87 11.45
C ILE A 236 11.63 -8.33 11.05
N GLU A 237 10.93 -8.54 9.94
CA GLU A 237 10.71 -9.88 9.40
C GLU A 237 12.03 -10.39 8.83
N ILE A 238 12.45 -11.56 9.31
CA ILE A 238 13.64 -12.22 8.77
C ILE A 238 13.21 -12.88 7.46
N PRO A 239 13.71 -12.41 6.30
CA PRO A 239 13.36 -13.00 5.02
C PRO A 239 13.87 -14.45 4.97
N VAL A 240 13.15 -15.32 4.28
CA VAL A 240 13.50 -16.73 4.10
C VAL A 240 13.70 -17.00 2.60
N PRO A 241 14.77 -17.70 2.17
CA PRO A 241 14.96 -18.01 0.76
C PRO A 241 13.97 -19.10 0.30
N PRO A 242 13.52 -19.10 -0.97
CA PRO A 242 13.87 -18.13 -2.01
C PRO A 242 13.04 -16.85 -1.94
N LEU A 243 13.65 -15.72 -2.28
CA LEU A 243 12.94 -14.47 -2.57
C LEU A 243 12.86 -14.28 -4.08
N ASN A 244 11.74 -13.77 -4.59
CA ASN A 244 11.57 -13.49 -6.02
C ASN A 244 11.08 -12.06 -6.22
N LEU A 245 11.80 -11.30 -7.02
CA LEU A 245 11.46 -9.91 -7.36
C LEU A 245 11.49 -9.72 -8.87
N GLN A 246 10.46 -9.03 -9.38
CA GLN A 246 10.39 -8.62 -10.77
C GLN A 246 11.20 -7.33 -10.97
N THR A 247 11.90 -7.19 -12.09
CA THR A 247 12.62 -5.97 -12.43
C THR A 247 11.66 -4.83 -12.81
N PRO A 248 12.08 -3.55 -12.73
CA PRO A 248 11.17 -2.41 -12.89
C PRO A 248 10.35 -2.38 -14.19
N ARG A 249 10.87 -2.96 -15.27
CA ARG A 249 10.17 -2.99 -16.57
C ARG A 249 9.22 -4.18 -16.72
N GLY A 250 9.25 -5.12 -15.79
CA GLY A 250 8.47 -6.34 -15.86
C GLY A 250 9.09 -7.46 -16.69
N THR A 251 10.17 -7.17 -17.44
CA THR A 251 10.78 -8.09 -18.41
C THR A 251 11.38 -9.34 -17.78
N TYR A 252 11.97 -9.20 -16.59
CA TYR A 252 12.73 -10.25 -15.93
C TYR A 252 12.29 -10.42 -14.48
N ASN A 253 12.44 -11.65 -13.98
CA ASN A 253 12.34 -11.99 -12.58
C ASN A 253 13.70 -12.45 -12.07
N ILE A 254 14.05 -12.02 -10.86
CA ILE A 254 15.28 -12.40 -10.17
C ILE A 254 14.87 -13.16 -8.91
N GLN A 255 15.21 -14.44 -8.86
CA GLN A 255 15.07 -15.24 -7.66
C GLN A 255 16.41 -15.33 -6.93
N LEU A 256 16.42 -14.93 -5.66
CA LEU A 256 17.57 -15.00 -4.77
C LEU A 256 17.39 -16.16 -3.78
N LEU A 257 18.39 -17.02 -3.69
CA LEU A 257 18.51 -18.12 -2.74
C LEU A 257 19.78 -17.94 -1.91
N TRP A 258 19.81 -18.46 -0.69
CA TRP A 258 21.03 -18.47 0.10
C TRP A 258 21.11 -19.61 1.12
N GLN A 259 22.34 -19.91 1.55
CA GLN A 259 22.67 -20.82 2.65
C GLN A 259 23.89 -20.33 3.44
N PRO A 260 23.90 -20.43 4.79
CA PRO A 260 22.81 -20.91 5.66
C PRO A 260 21.58 -19.98 5.65
N VAL A 261 20.39 -20.50 6.01
CA VAL A 261 19.13 -19.72 6.02
C VAL A 261 19.26 -18.50 6.95
N ASP A 262 19.83 -18.72 8.14
CA ASP A 262 20.17 -17.66 9.08
C ASP A 262 21.51 -17.03 8.68
N ILE A 263 21.47 -15.78 8.24
CA ILE A 263 22.66 -15.02 7.85
C ILE A 263 23.28 -14.43 9.11
N MET A 264 24.41 -14.97 9.56
CA MET A 264 25.12 -14.49 10.75
C MET A 264 26.30 -13.58 10.37
N ALA A 265 26.48 -12.49 11.08
CA ALA A 265 27.65 -11.61 10.91
C ALA A 265 28.96 -12.39 11.17
N GLY A 266 29.98 -12.14 10.34
CA GLY A 266 31.26 -12.83 10.37
C GLY A 266 31.26 -14.22 9.72
N ASN A 267 30.09 -14.76 9.36
CA ASN A 267 29.99 -16.04 8.65
C ASN A 267 29.75 -15.80 7.14
N THR A 268 30.36 -16.67 6.32
CA THR A 268 30.13 -16.65 4.87
C THR A 268 28.76 -17.21 4.53
N THR A 269 28.00 -16.46 3.74
CA THR A 269 26.74 -16.87 3.13
C THR A 269 26.94 -17.14 1.65
N ASN A 270 26.49 -18.30 1.18
CA ASN A 270 26.50 -18.66 -0.23
C ASN A 270 25.15 -18.31 -0.85
N PHE A 271 25.18 -17.47 -1.88
CA PHE A 271 24.02 -17.02 -2.63
C PHE A 271 23.91 -17.76 -3.96
N GLY A 272 22.67 -18.10 -4.31
CA GLY A 272 22.27 -18.52 -5.64
C GLY A 272 21.33 -17.48 -6.24
N VAL A 273 21.46 -17.23 -7.54
CA VAL A 273 20.59 -16.31 -8.29
C VAL A 273 20.03 -17.05 -9.49
N VAL A 274 18.73 -16.96 -9.72
CA VAL A 274 18.07 -17.51 -10.91
C VAL A 274 17.37 -16.39 -11.66
N PHE A 275 17.59 -16.32 -12.97
CA PHE A 275 17.03 -15.32 -13.86
C PHE A 275 15.97 -15.96 -14.76
N THR A 276 14.73 -15.49 -14.66
CA THR A 276 13.64 -15.90 -15.57
C THR A 276 13.04 -14.69 -16.29
N ASP A 277 12.39 -14.94 -17.44
CA ASP A 277 11.60 -13.92 -18.13
C ASP A 277 10.21 -13.74 -17.48
N GLU A 278 9.39 -12.86 -18.04
CA GLU A 278 8.01 -12.61 -17.62
C GLU A 278 7.06 -13.83 -17.74
N HIS A 279 7.50 -14.91 -18.39
CA HIS A 279 6.78 -16.18 -18.55
C HIS A 279 7.42 -17.32 -17.75
N ASP A 280 8.31 -17.00 -16.80
CA ASP A 280 9.06 -17.94 -15.96
C ASP A 280 10.02 -18.88 -16.73
N ASN A 281 10.39 -18.54 -17.97
CA ASN A 281 11.44 -19.28 -18.68
C ASN A 281 12.83 -18.81 -18.25
N LEU A 282 13.77 -19.74 -18.10
CA LEU A 282 15.16 -19.40 -17.79
C LEU A 282 15.79 -18.52 -18.87
N VAL A 283 16.38 -17.41 -18.43
CA VAL A 283 17.15 -16.52 -19.30
C VAL A 283 18.59 -17.00 -19.34
N GLN A 284 19.04 -17.48 -20.50
CA GLN A 284 20.41 -17.98 -20.66
C GLN A 284 21.42 -16.84 -20.90
N ARG A 285 22.71 -17.15 -20.75
CA ARG A 285 23.83 -16.25 -21.08
C ARG A 285 23.70 -14.88 -20.40
N VAL A 286 23.32 -14.88 -19.13
CA VAL A 286 23.20 -13.66 -18.33
C VAL A 286 24.58 -13.28 -17.79
N THR A 287 24.92 -12.00 -17.95
CA THR A 287 25.96 -11.35 -17.15
C THR A 287 25.28 -10.49 -16.10
N TYR A 288 25.70 -10.59 -14.84
CA TYR A 288 25.10 -9.83 -13.74
C TYR A 288 26.16 -9.24 -12.81
N GLY A 289 25.76 -8.23 -12.05
CA GLY A 289 26.51 -7.70 -10.92
C GLY A 289 25.70 -7.78 -9.64
N TYR A 290 26.37 -7.60 -8.50
CA TYR A 290 25.71 -7.39 -7.22
C TYR A 290 26.28 -6.16 -6.50
N LYS A 291 25.45 -5.52 -5.68
CA LYS A 291 25.86 -4.49 -4.71
C LYS A 291 25.31 -4.84 -3.34
N VAL A 292 26.18 -4.84 -2.34
CA VAL A 292 25.80 -4.93 -0.94
C VAL A 292 25.78 -3.53 -0.37
N MET A 293 24.68 -3.14 0.27
CA MET A 293 24.50 -1.83 0.87
C MET A 293 24.03 -1.93 2.33
N ASP A 294 24.27 -0.87 3.09
CA ASP A 294 23.65 -0.70 4.40
C ASP A 294 22.18 -0.25 4.30
N GLU A 295 21.51 -0.11 5.45
CA GLU A 295 20.11 0.37 5.53
C GLU A 295 19.90 1.77 4.94
N ASN A 296 20.96 2.57 4.84
CA ASN A 296 20.94 3.93 4.28
C ASN A 296 21.26 3.95 2.78
N ARG A 297 21.33 2.77 2.14
CA ARG A 297 21.72 2.57 0.73
C ARG A 297 23.15 3.02 0.41
N THR A 298 24.03 3.08 1.41
CA THR A 298 25.46 3.27 1.21
C THR A 298 26.05 1.96 0.70
N VAL A 299 26.74 1.99 -0.44
CA VAL A 299 27.42 0.81 -0.98
C VAL A 299 28.57 0.41 -0.06
N ILE A 300 28.53 -0.85 0.39
CA ILE A 300 29.54 -1.51 1.22
C ILE A 300 30.49 -2.30 0.33
N ASP A 301 29.95 -3.04 -0.64
CA ASP A 301 30.71 -3.86 -1.58
C ASP A 301 29.97 -3.98 -2.92
N GLU A 302 30.69 -4.26 -4.00
CA GLU A 302 30.12 -4.52 -5.31
C GLU A 302 30.98 -5.46 -6.16
N ALA A 303 30.32 -6.27 -6.98
CA ALA A 303 30.96 -7.03 -8.05
C ALA A 303 30.16 -6.89 -9.34
N THR A 304 30.85 -6.92 -10.46
CA THR A 304 30.27 -6.84 -11.81
C THR A 304 30.71 -8.05 -12.63
N ASN A 305 30.15 -8.22 -13.83
CA ASN A 305 30.59 -9.19 -14.80
C ASN A 305 30.55 -10.67 -14.32
N GLN A 306 29.68 -10.98 -13.36
CA GLN A 306 29.41 -12.35 -12.92
C GLN A 306 28.62 -13.08 -14.02
N ARG A 307 28.85 -14.38 -14.18
CA ARG A 307 28.27 -15.16 -15.29
C ARG A 307 27.25 -16.18 -14.80
N ALA A 308 26.08 -16.17 -15.43
CA ALA A 308 25.01 -17.14 -15.27
C ALA A 308 24.63 -17.68 -16.66
N ASN A 309 25.47 -18.58 -17.21
CA ASN A 309 25.35 -19.03 -18.59
C ASN A 309 24.06 -19.85 -18.87
N ASP A 310 23.59 -20.58 -17.87
CA ASP A 310 22.36 -21.38 -17.92
C ASP A 310 21.16 -20.68 -17.24
N GLY A 311 21.32 -19.40 -16.90
CA GLY A 311 20.35 -18.63 -16.14
C GLY A 311 20.48 -18.77 -14.63
N THR A 312 21.49 -19.49 -14.14
CA THR A 312 21.80 -19.59 -12.71
C THR A 312 23.20 -19.07 -12.40
N GLY A 313 23.29 -18.24 -11.36
CA GLY A 313 24.52 -17.65 -10.85
C GLY A 313 24.76 -18.01 -9.39
N GLN A 314 26.01 -17.97 -8.94
CA GLN A 314 26.38 -18.22 -7.56
C GLN A 314 27.50 -17.26 -7.12
N PHE A 315 27.45 -16.82 -5.87
CA PHE A 315 28.52 -16.06 -5.25
C PHE A 315 28.49 -16.23 -3.73
N SER A 316 29.57 -15.89 -3.05
CA SER A 316 29.65 -15.94 -1.59
C SER A 316 29.96 -14.56 -1.04
N TYR A 317 29.37 -14.21 0.10
CA TYR A 317 29.62 -12.94 0.78
C TYR A 317 29.60 -13.12 2.29
N THR A 318 30.47 -12.40 3.00
CA THR A 318 30.52 -12.36 4.47
C THR A 318 30.10 -10.97 4.92
N PHE A 319 29.05 -10.88 5.74
CA PHE A 319 28.61 -9.62 6.31
C PHE A 319 29.38 -9.33 7.60
N GLU A 320 30.08 -8.21 7.68
CA GLU A 320 30.90 -7.87 8.86
C GLU A 320 30.08 -7.43 10.09
N THR A 321 28.87 -6.91 9.86
CA THR A 321 28.03 -6.34 10.92
C THR A 321 26.58 -6.82 10.82
N PRO A 322 25.91 -7.03 11.96
CA PRO A 322 24.49 -7.37 11.97
C PRO A 322 23.62 -6.18 11.53
N GLY A 323 22.33 -6.45 11.37
CA GLY A 323 21.30 -5.48 11.00
C GLY A 323 20.76 -5.68 9.58
N LEU A 324 19.89 -4.76 9.17
CA LEU A 324 19.32 -4.73 7.83
C LEU A 324 20.41 -4.42 6.79
N LYS A 325 20.51 -5.26 5.77
CA LYS A 325 21.35 -5.07 4.59
C LYS A 325 20.50 -5.12 3.34
N LEU A 326 20.96 -4.45 2.30
CA LEU A 326 20.32 -4.47 0.99
C LEU A 326 21.26 -5.14 0.00
N LEU A 327 20.78 -6.17 -0.69
CA LEU A 327 21.52 -6.84 -1.75
C LEU A 327 20.85 -6.53 -3.08
N GLN A 328 21.45 -5.69 -3.90
CA GLN A 328 20.99 -5.43 -5.26
C GLN A 328 21.65 -6.41 -6.23
N ILE A 329 20.85 -7.09 -7.04
CA ILE A 329 21.30 -7.87 -8.20
C ILE A 329 20.92 -7.09 -9.45
N THR A 330 21.89 -6.86 -10.34
CA THR A 330 21.69 -6.11 -11.59
C THR A 330 22.04 -6.99 -12.77
N LEU A 331 21.13 -7.11 -13.75
CA LEU A 331 21.41 -7.71 -15.04
C LEU A 331 22.18 -6.69 -15.88
N GLU A 332 23.33 -7.11 -16.39
CA GLU A 332 24.17 -6.33 -17.30
C GLU A 332 23.88 -6.74 -18.75
N THR A 333 23.75 -8.05 -18.99
CA THR A 333 23.34 -8.62 -20.28
C THR A 333 22.32 -9.73 -20.08
N ALA A 334 21.44 -9.94 -21.07
CA ALA A 334 20.49 -11.05 -21.10
C ALA A 334 20.52 -11.71 -22.47
N SER A 335 20.52 -13.06 -22.52
CA SER A 335 20.70 -13.80 -23.78
C SER A 335 22.00 -13.45 -24.53
N GLY A 336 22.98 -12.85 -23.85
CA GLY A 336 24.21 -12.34 -24.44
C GLY A 336 24.08 -11.02 -25.20
N GLU A 337 22.96 -10.30 -25.04
CA GLU A 337 22.76 -8.95 -25.56
C GLU A 337 22.83 -7.92 -24.42
N ASP A 338 23.47 -6.78 -24.68
CA ASP A 338 23.52 -5.67 -23.74
C ASP A 338 22.12 -5.07 -23.55
N LEU A 339 21.75 -4.83 -22.28
CA LEU A 339 20.45 -4.22 -21.93
C LEU A 339 20.38 -2.71 -22.21
N SER A 340 21.38 -2.17 -22.92
CA SER A 340 21.51 -0.77 -23.32
C SER A 340 21.52 0.17 -22.10
N PHE A 341 20.90 1.35 -22.21
CA PHE A 341 20.88 2.38 -21.17
C PHE A 341 20.00 2.05 -19.95
N PHE A 342 19.35 0.89 -19.92
CA PHE A 342 18.40 0.54 -18.88
C PHE A 342 19.06 -0.30 -17.79
N VAL A 343 18.81 0.06 -16.53
CA VAL A 343 19.22 -0.74 -15.37
C VAL A 343 18.08 -1.71 -15.06
N GLU A 344 18.29 -3.00 -15.35
CA GLU A 344 17.38 -4.08 -14.95
C GLU A 344 17.97 -4.73 -13.69
N GLY A 345 17.30 -4.60 -12.55
CA GLY A 345 17.81 -5.17 -11.30
C GLY A 345 16.78 -5.17 -10.19
N ALA A 346 17.04 -5.95 -9.16
CA ALA A 346 16.20 -6.08 -7.98
C ALA A 346 17.04 -5.98 -6.70
N THR A 347 16.49 -5.35 -5.68
CA THR A 347 17.12 -5.11 -4.38
C THR A 347 16.38 -5.90 -3.31
N PHE A 348 17.07 -6.84 -2.69
CA PHE A 348 16.53 -7.72 -1.67
C PHE A 348 16.89 -7.16 -0.28
N ASN A 349 15.89 -7.04 0.58
CA ASN A 349 16.12 -6.78 2.01
C ASN A 349 16.62 -8.08 2.65
N LEU A 350 17.73 -8.01 3.36
CA LEU A 350 18.32 -9.13 4.12
C LEU A 350 18.51 -8.72 5.56
N VAL A 351 18.31 -9.66 6.48
CA VAL A 351 18.55 -9.45 7.92
C VAL A 351 19.75 -10.27 8.34
N VAL A 352 20.82 -9.59 8.74
CA VAL A 352 22.03 -10.21 9.28
C VAL A 352 21.95 -10.21 10.80
N GLN A 353 22.15 -11.36 11.41
CA GLN A 353 22.09 -11.58 12.86
C GLN A 353 23.45 -11.48 13.54
#